data_AF-A0ABD5YQP1-F1
#
_entry.id   AF-A0ABD5YQP1-F1
#
_cell.length_a   1.000
_cell.length_b   1.000
_cell.length_c   1.000
_cell.angle_alpha   90.00
_cell.angle_beta   90.00
_cell.angle_gamma   90.00
#
_symmetry.space_group_name_H-M   'P 1'
#
loop_
_entity.id
_entity.type
_entity.pdbx_description
1 polymer ?
#
loop_
_entity_poly.entity_id
_entity_poly.type
_entity_poly.pdbx_seq_one_letter_code
_entity_poly.pdbx_strand_id
1 'polypeptide(L)'
;MAQTTERLRRSLNDELEECRSEDVERRLDDLSALESALRTEQVTAELNVFAALGNEVQYALVRVLVAAQEELCVCKLHAVVDVTESGLSHALSALVDAGLVTVLKGSVSNE
;
A
#
# COMPACT_ATOMS: atom_id res chain seq x y z
N MET A 1 -22.74 -56.95 -4.63
CA MET A 1 -21.99 -55.94 -3.86
C MET A 1 -21.54 -54.77 -4.73
N ALA A 2 -20.89 -54.99 -5.89
CA ALA A 2 -20.46 -53.91 -6.80
C ALA A 2 -21.59 -52.96 -7.27
N GLN A 3 -22.77 -53.47 -7.61
CA GLN A 3 -23.93 -52.62 -7.98
C GLN A 3 -24.48 -51.79 -6.82
N THR A 4 -24.37 -52.30 -5.60
CA THR A 4 -24.86 -51.62 -4.39
C THR A 4 -23.94 -50.45 -4.03
N THR A 5 -22.62 -50.65 -4.14
CA THR A 5 -21.64 -49.57 -3.98
C THR A 5 -21.75 -48.50 -5.06
N GLU A 6 -22.06 -48.87 -6.30
CA GLU A 6 -22.26 -47.91 -7.41
C GLU A 6 -23.50 -47.02 -7.20
N ARG A 7 -24.61 -47.62 -6.75
CA ARG A 7 -25.83 -46.88 -6.38
C ARG A 7 -25.59 -45.94 -5.19
N LEU A 8 -24.85 -46.41 -4.18
CA LEU A 8 -24.53 -45.62 -3.00
C LEU A 8 -23.64 -44.43 -3.37
N ARG A 9 -22.63 -44.62 -4.23
CA ARG A 9 -21.77 -43.54 -4.74
C ARG A 9 -22.55 -42.45 -5.45
N ARG A 10 -23.46 -42.83 -6.35
CA ARG A 10 -24.27 -41.86 -7.12
C ARG A 10 -25.21 -41.06 -6.20
N SER A 11 -25.84 -41.71 -5.22
CA SER A 11 -26.70 -41.03 -4.25
C SER A 11 -25.94 -40.03 -3.38
N LEU A 12 -24.74 -40.40 -2.91
CA LEU A 12 -23.90 -39.50 -2.12
C LEU A 12 -23.39 -38.30 -2.94
N ASN A 13 -23.12 -38.49 -4.24
CA ASN A 13 -22.62 -37.43 -5.11
C ASN A 13 -23.71 -36.42 -5.51
N ASP A 14 -24.99 -36.81 -5.44
CA ASP A 14 -26.14 -35.95 -5.69
C ASP A 14 -26.66 -35.28 -4.39
N GLU A 15 -26.45 -35.87 -3.21
CA GLU A 15 -26.84 -35.31 -1.89
C GLU A 15 -25.79 -34.40 -1.25
N LEU A 16 -24.50 -34.61 -1.54
CA LEU A 16 -23.43 -33.75 -1.04
C LEU A 16 -23.34 -32.51 -1.93
N GLU A 17 -24.10 -31.46 -1.60
CA GLU A 17 -23.80 -30.06 -1.97
C GLU A 17 -22.48 -29.54 -1.34
N GLU A 18 -21.70 -30.44 -0.74
CA GLU A 18 -20.41 -30.17 -0.13
C GLU A 18 -19.30 -30.14 -1.18
N CYS A 19 -18.37 -29.21 -1.00
CA CYS A 19 -17.25 -29.04 -1.92
C CYS A 19 -16.49 -30.36 -2.07
N ARG A 20 -16.49 -30.93 -3.29
CA ARG A 20 -15.67 -32.11 -3.58
C ARG A 20 -14.19 -31.71 -3.50
N SER A 21 -13.30 -32.69 -3.36
CA SER A 21 -11.85 -32.45 -3.29
C SER A 21 -11.35 -31.59 -4.45
N GLU A 22 -11.84 -31.84 -5.67
CA GLU A 22 -11.54 -31.05 -6.87
C GLU A 22 -12.03 -29.59 -6.78
N ASP A 23 -13.14 -29.32 -6.08
CA ASP A 23 -13.64 -27.97 -5.83
C ASP A 23 -12.80 -27.22 -4.79
N VAL A 24 -12.26 -27.95 -3.81
CA VAL A 24 -11.34 -27.42 -2.80
C VAL A 24 -9.99 -27.09 -3.42
N GLU A 25 -9.41 -28.02 -4.20
CA GLU A 25 -8.13 -27.82 -4.89
C GLU A 25 -8.18 -26.58 -5.78
N ARG A 26 -9.23 -26.45 -6.61
CA ARG A 26 -9.42 -25.26 -7.45
C ARG A 26 -9.48 -23.96 -6.66
N ARG A 27 -10.19 -23.94 -5.53
CA ARG A 27 -10.26 -22.75 -4.68
C ARG A 27 -8.94 -22.42 -4.02
N LEU A 28 -8.15 -23.43 -3.64
CA LEU A 28 -6.82 -23.22 -3.10
C LEU A 28 -5.88 -22.66 -4.17
N ASP A 29 -5.98 -23.14 -5.41
CA ASP A 29 -5.23 -22.59 -6.54
C ASP A 29 -5.62 -21.13 -6.82
N ASP A 30 -6.93 -20.81 -6.84
CA ASP A 30 -7.43 -19.44 -7.00
C ASP A 30 -6.90 -18.51 -5.89
N LEU A 31 -6.95 -18.96 -4.63
CA LEU A 31 -6.42 -18.20 -3.49
C LEU A 31 -4.90 -18.01 -3.56
N SER A 32 -4.16 -19.04 -3.98
CA SER A 32 -2.71 -18.99 -4.16
C SER A 32 -2.31 -18.01 -5.28
N ALA A 33 -3.09 -17.96 -6.36
CA ALA A 33 -2.89 -17.00 -7.44
C ALA A 33 -3.16 -15.55 -6.97
N LEU A 34 -4.23 -15.33 -6.21
CA LEU A 34 -4.53 -14.03 -5.60
C LEU A 34 -3.44 -13.60 -4.62
N GLU A 35 -3.00 -14.51 -3.76
CA GLU A 35 -1.91 -14.26 -2.81
C GLU A 35 -0.61 -13.88 -3.53
N SER A 36 -0.27 -14.61 -4.59
CA SER A 36 0.92 -14.33 -5.39
C SER A 36 0.84 -12.97 -6.09
N ALA A 37 -0.33 -12.57 -6.57
CA ALA A 37 -0.56 -11.23 -7.12
C ALA A 37 -0.38 -10.12 -6.08
N LEU A 38 -0.75 -10.38 -4.81
CA LEU A 38 -0.64 -9.43 -3.70
C LEU A 38 0.76 -9.34 -3.09
N ARG A 39 1.60 -10.39 -3.17
CA ARG A 39 2.94 -10.41 -2.57
C ARG A 39 4.03 -9.77 -3.46
N THR A 40 3.74 -8.66 -4.11
CA THR A 40 4.70 -7.96 -4.96
C THR A 40 5.47 -6.90 -4.17
N GLU A 41 6.73 -6.65 -4.54
CA GLU A 41 7.54 -5.54 -4.01
C GLU A 41 6.82 -4.18 -4.14
N GLN A 42 5.91 -4.09 -5.11
CA GLN A 42 5.00 -2.97 -5.31
C GLN A 42 4.17 -2.66 -4.05
N VAL A 43 3.66 -3.66 -3.32
CA VAL A 43 2.89 -3.42 -2.08
C VAL A 43 3.75 -2.78 -1.01
N THR A 44 5.02 -3.18 -0.87
CA THR A 44 5.93 -2.56 0.10
C THR A 44 6.19 -1.09 -0.26
N ALA A 45 6.41 -0.78 -1.54
CA ALA A 45 6.58 0.59 -2.00
C ALA A 45 5.32 1.45 -1.78
N GLU A 46 4.14 0.91 -2.09
CA GLU A 46 2.84 1.55 -1.85
C GLU A 46 2.61 1.80 -0.35
N LEU A 47 2.93 0.82 0.50
CA LEU A 47 2.83 0.97 1.96
C LEU A 47 3.75 2.04 2.51
N ASN A 48 4.96 2.22 1.96
CA ASN A 48 5.85 3.31 2.37
C ASN A 48 5.24 4.68 2.05
N VAL A 49 4.60 4.82 0.88
CA VAL A 49 3.85 6.03 0.50
C VAL A 49 2.68 6.26 1.45
N PHE A 50 1.87 5.24 1.72
CA PHE A 50 0.72 5.38 2.63
C PHE A 50 1.16 5.69 4.07
N ALA A 51 2.24 5.09 4.55
CA ALA A 51 2.79 5.38 5.87
C ALA A 51 3.24 6.85 5.97
N ALA A 52 3.90 7.37 4.93
CA ALA A 52 4.31 8.77 4.88
C ALA A 52 3.13 9.75 4.69
N LEU A 53 2.01 9.34 4.11
CA LEU A 53 0.82 10.19 3.99
C LEU A 53 -0.18 10.02 5.14
N GLY A 54 0.01 9.02 5.99
CA GLY A 54 -0.84 8.75 7.16
C GLY A 54 -0.61 9.74 8.32
N ASN A 55 0.43 10.57 8.26
CA ASN A 55 0.68 11.64 9.22
C ASN A 55 0.11 12.97 8.73
N GLU A 56 -0.55 13.69 9.64
CA GLU A 56 -1.20 14.98 9.34
C GLU A 56 -0.22 16.03 8.80
N VAL A 57 0.98 16.16 9.39
CA VAL A 57 1.98 17.15 8.98
C VAL A 57 2.53 16.83 7.59
N GLN A 58 2.85 15.55 7.34
CA GLN A 58 3.35 15.10 6.05
C GLN A 58 2.31 15.31 4.95
N TYR A 59 1.05 14.95 5.21
CA TYR A 59 -0.05 15.20 4.29
C TYR A 59 -0.26 16.69 4.01
N ALA A 60 -0.22 17.54 5.04
CA ALA A 60 -0.33 18.99 4.88
C ALA A 60 0.80 19.56 4.02
N LEU A 61 2.04 19.13 4.23
CA LEU A 61 3.19 19.55 3.42
C LEU A 61 3.03 19.18 1.94
N VAL A 62 2.61 17.95 1.65
CA VAL A 62 2.34 17.51 0.27
C VAL A 62 1.24 18.35 -0.35
N ARG A 63 0.15 18.64 0.37
CA ARG A 63 -0.94 19.49 -0.10
C ARG A 63 -0.48 20.91 -0.41
N VAL A 64 0.40 21.49 0.40
CA VAL A 64 1.00 22.80 0.16
C VAL A 64 1.84 22.79 -1.11
N LEU A 65 2.72 21.80 -1.28
CA LEU A 65 3.58 21.68 -2.46
C LEU A 65 2.76 21.50 -3.75
N VAL A 66 1.74 20.63 -3.73
CA VAL A 66 0.84 20.44 -4.87
C VAL A 66 0.07 21.70 -5.22
N ALA A 67 -0.40 22.46 -4.21
CA ALA A 67 -1.13 23.70 -4.44
C ALA A 67 -0.21 24.81 -5.00
N ALA A 68 1.04 24.86 -4.55
CA ALA A 68 2.01 25.86 -4.99
C ALA A 68 2.48 25.63 -6.43
N GLN A 69 2.57 24.36 -6.89
CA GLN A 69 3.10 23.98 -8.20
C GLN A 69 4.50 24.54 -8.49
N GLU A 70 5.27 24.85 -7.45
CA GLU A 70 6.63 25.38 -7.50
C GLU A 70 7.49 24.77 -6.39
N GLU A 71 8.81 24.95 -6.52
CA GLU A 71 9.74 24.61 -5.45
C GLU A 71 9.61 25.61 -4.29
N LEU A 72 9.45 25.10 -3.08
CA LEU A 72 9.37 25.92 -1.87
C LEU A 72 10.61 25.71 -1.01
N CYS A 73 11.21 26.82 -0.55
CA CYS A 73 12.25 26.74 0.44
C CYS A 73 11.67 26.31 1.80
N VAL A 74 12.51 25.69 2.63
CA VAL A 74 12.10 25.22 3.97
C VAL A 74 11.54 26.35 4.84
N CYS A 75 12.05 27.57 4.69
CA CYS A 75 11.57 28.74 5.43
C CYS A 75 10.11 29.09 5.08
N LYS A 76 9.72 28.99 3.80
CA LYS A 76 8.33 29.19 3.37
C LYS A 76 7.43 28.08 3.92
N LEU A 77 7.89 26.83 3.90
CA LEU A 77 7.12 25.70 4.42
C LEU A 77 6.85 25.84 5.93
N HIS A 78 7.87 26.24 6.71
CA HIS A 78 7.72 26.48 8.15
C HIS A 78 6.72 27.60 8.48
N ALA A 79 6.50 28.56 7.58
CA ALA A 79 5.52 29.63 7.79
C ALA A 79 4.07 29.17 7.56
N VAL A 80 3.86 28.06 6.85
CA VAL A 80 2.53 27.57 6.47
C VAL A 80 2.07 26.40 7.35
N VAL A 81 3.01 25.67 7.96
CA VAL A 81 2.73 24.48 8.76
C VAL A 81 3.12 24.73 10.21
N ASP A 82 2.19 24.51 11.14
CA ASP A 82 2.37 24.75 12.58
C ASP A 82 3.14 23.60 13.25
N VAL A 83 4.44 23.52 12.98
CA VAL A 83 5.34 22.52 13.55
C VAL A 83 6.67 23.13 13.94
N THR A 84 7.42 22.45 14.81
CA THR A 84 8.79 22.83 15.13
C THR A 84 9.71 22.59 13.93
N GLU A 85 10.86 23.29 13.89
CA GLU A 85 11.88 23.08 12.86
C GLU A 85 12.36 21.62 12.78
N SER A 86 12.56 20.98 13.95
CA SER A 86 12.90 19.55 14.03
C SER A 86 11.79 18.65 13.48
N GLY A 87 10.53 18.98 13.76
CA GLY A 87 9.36 18.27 13.23
C GLY A 87 9.25 18.39 11.71
N LEU A 88 9.49 19.58 11.17
CA LEU A 88 9.50 19.83 9.73
C LEU A 88 10.60 19.05 9.02
N SER A 89 11.83 19.09 9.54
CA SER A 89 12.96 18.34 8.98
C SER A 89 12.70 16.84 8.96
N HIS A 90 12.14 16.30 10.04
CA HIS A 90 11.77 14.90 10.12
C HIS A 90 10.65 14.54 9.12
N ALA A 91 9.61 15.36 9.03
CA ALA A 91 8.52 15.16 8.08
C ALA A 91 9.02 15.16 6.62
N LEU A 92 9.89 16.12 6.26
CA LEU A 92 10.48 16.19 4.92
C LEU A 92 11.38 15.00 4.62
N SER A 93 12.17 14.54 5.59
CA SER A 93 13.04 13.36 5.42
C SER A 93 12.21 12.11 5.10
N ALA A 94 11.14 11.87 5.86
CA ALA A 94 10.25 10.75 5.62
C ALA A 94 9.50 10.84 4.28
N LEU A 95 9.17 12.04 3.81
CA LEU A 95 8.59 12.23 2.47
C LEU A 95 9.62 11.95 1.35
N VAL A 96 10.90 12.29 1.56
CA VAL A 96 11.99 11.94 0.63
C VAL A 96 12.20 10.42 0.60
N ASP A 97 12.22 9.78 1.77
CA ASP A 97 12.38 8.33 1.88
C ASP A 97 11.23 7.56 1.19
N ALA A 98 10.03 8.13 1.21
CA ALA A 98 8.86 7.62 0.47
C ALA A 98 8.84 8.01 -1.02
N GLY A 99 9.81 8.79 -1.50
CA GLY A 99 9.89 9.24 -2.90
C GLY A 99 8.85 10.29 -3.31
N LEU A 100 8.17 10.92 -2.35
CA LEU A 100 7.09 11.88 -2.60
C LEU A 100 7.59 13.30 -2.88
N VAL A 101 8.78 13.65 -2.36
CA VAL A 101 9.39 14.95 -2.56
C VAL A 101 10.87 14.81 -2.88
N THR A 102 11.43 15.82 -3.55
CA THR A 102 12.86 15.94 -3.77
C THR A 102 13.37 17.20 -3.07
N VAL A 103 14.62 17.15 -2.60
CA VAL A 103 15.25 18.28 -1.91
C VAL A 103 16.46 18.73 -2.70
N LEU A 104 16.50 20.00 -3.06
CA LEU A 104 17.64 20.65 -3.68
C LEU A 104 18.37 21.49 -2.64
N LYS A 105 19.68 21.31 -2.53
CA LYS A 105 20.54 22.21 -1.73
C LYS A 105 20.91 23.40 -2.59
N GLY A 106 20.18 24.51 -2.42
CA GLY A 106 20.59 25.81 -2.97
C GLY A 106 21.81 26.33 -2.20
N SER A 107 22.84 26.77 -2.91
CA SER A 107 23.90 27.61 -2.32
C SER A 107 23.27 28.91 -1.86
N VAL A 108 23.29 29.19 -0.56
CA VAL A 108 22.85 30.47 0.01
C VAL A 108 23.71 31.58 -0.60
N SER A 109 23.20 32.25 -1.62
CA SER A 109 23.77 33.53 -2.07
C SER A 109 23.30 34.56 -1.08
N ASN A 110 24.18 34.87 -0.13
CA ASN A 110 23.99 35.93 0.85
C ASN A 110 24.20 37.26 0.11
N GLU A 111 23.10 37.96 -0.20
CA GLU A 111 23.11 39.33 -0.72
C GLU A 111 22.44 40.26 0.30
#